data_AF-A0A161GQV4-F1
#
_entry.id   AF-A0A161GQV4-F1
#
_cell.length_a   1.000
_cell.length_b   1.000
_cell.length_c   1.000
_cell.angle_alpha   90.00
_cell.angle_beta   90.00
_cell.angle_gamma   90.00
#
_symmetry.space_group_name_H-M   'P 1'
#
loop_
_entity.id
_entity.type
_entity.pdbx_description
1 polymer ?
#
loop_
_entity_poly.entity_id
_entity_poly.type
_entity_poly.pdbx_seq_one_letter_code
_entity_poly.pdbx_strand_id
1 'polypeptide(L)'
;REHILLAKQVGVPNIVVFLNKQDQVDDEELLELVELEVRELLSQYDFPGEKIPFVSGSALLALEKVTKNPEIQNGEDEWVDKIHNLMEAIDNYIPTPKRDIEKTFLMAVEDVFSITGRGTVATGRIERGIIKVGDTIEIVGLKETKSTTITGLEMFQKTLDEGMAGDNIGILLRGVQKNEIERGMVLAQPNTITPHTQFEAEVYILTKEE
;
A
#
# COMPACT_ATOMS: atom_id res chain seq x y z
N ARG A 1 -17.16 -7.99 -3.39
CA ARG A 1 -17.98 -6.79 -3.12
C ARG A 1 -17.34 -5.91 -2.04
N GLU A 2 -17.30 -6.35 -0.78
CA GLU A 2 -16.73 -5.58 0.35
C GLU A 2 -15.33 -5.00 0.09
N HIS A 3 -14.39 -5.78 -0.46
CA HIS A 3 -13.04 -5.28 -0.77
C HIS A 3 -13.02 -4.12 -1.77
N ILE A 4 -13.92 -4.09 -2.76
CA ILE A 4 -14.00 -3.01 -3.75
C ILE A 4 -14.49 -1.73 -3.07
N LEU A 5 -15.52 -1.85 -2.23
CA LEU A 5 -16.02 -0.74 -1.43
C LEU A 5 -14.92 -0.20 -0.50
N LEU A 6 -14.26 -1.07 0.26
CA LEU A 6 -13.19 -0.66 1.17
C LEU A 6 -12.03 -0.01 0.43
N ALA A 7 -11.63 -0.56 -0.73
CA ALA A 7 -10.60 0.03 -1.57
C ALA A 7 -10.95 1.47 -1.97
N LYS A 8 -12.21 1.74 -2.33
CA LYS A 8 -12.69 3.10 -2.61
C LYS A 8 -12.59 4.00 -1.38
N GLN A 9 -13.02 3.52 -0.22
CA GLN A 9 -13.04 4.30 1.03
C GLN A 9 -11.63 4.66 1.54
N VAL A 10 -10.66 3.77 1.34
CA VAL A 10 -9.24 4.05 1.69
C VAL A 10 -8.48 4.77 0.58
N GLY A 11 -9.17 5.17 -0.49
CA GLY A 11 -8.61 6.00 -1.56
C GLY A 11 -7.74 5.27 -2.58
N VAL A 12 -7.95 3.96 -2.80
CA VAL A 12 -7.29 3.22 -3.89
C VAL A 12 -7.75 3.79 -5.25
N PRO A 13 -6.85 4.37 -6.06
CA PRO A 13 -7.25 5.11 -7.25
C PRO A 13 -7.49 4.23 -8.48
N ASN A 14 -6.79 3.10 -8.57
CA ASN A 14 -6.79 2.22 -9.74
C ASN A 14 -6.85 0.76 -9.31
N ILE A 15 -7.56 -0.06 -10.08
CA ILE A 15 -7.68 -1.51 -9.91
C ILE A 15 -7.33 -2.18 -11.23
N VAL A 16 -6.60 -3.29 -11.16
CA VAL A 16 -6.44 -4.26 -12.25
C VAL A 16 -7.05 -5.58 -11.77
N VAL A 17 -7.77 -6.28 -12.63
CA VAL A 17 -8.48 -7.52 -12.26
C VAL A 17 -7.78 -8.72 -12.85
N PHE A 18 -7.57 -9.73 -12.00
CA PHE A 18 -7.13 -11.06 -12.42
C PHE A 18 -8.24 -12.08 -12.16
N LEU A 19 -8.85 -12.62 -13.24
CA LEU A 19 -9.83 -13.69 -13.15
C LEU A 19 -9.09 -15.03 -13.00
N ASN A 20 -8.85 -15.41 -11.76
CA ASN A 20 -8.11 -16.61 -11.41
C ASN A 20 -8.94 -17.89 -11.60
N LYS A 21 -8.26 -19.04 -11.70
CA LYS A 21 -8.82 -20.39 -11.87
C LYS A 21 -9.47 -20.62 -13.24
N GLN A 22 -8.97 -19.94 -14.28
CA GLN A 22 -9.41 -20.21 -15.65
C GLN A 22 -9.25 -21.69 -16.05
N ASP A 23 -8.27 -22.40 -15.48
CA ASP A 23 -8.05 -23.83 -15.70
C ASP A 23 -9.19 -24.75 -15.23
N GLN A 24 -10.13 -24.23 -14.43
CA GLN A 24 -11.29 -24.96 -13.92
C GLN A 24 -12.57 -24.62 -14.68
N VAL A 25 -12.47 -23.79 -15.73
CA VAL A 25 -13.61 -23.31 -16.51
C VAL A 25 -13.44 -23.74 -17.96
N ASP A 26 -14.25 -24.71 -18.38
CA ASP A 26 -14.21 -25.26 -19.74
C ASP A 26 -15.02 -24.45 -20.76
N ASP A 27 -15.81 -23.48 -20.30
CA ASP A 27 -16.73 -22.66 -21.10
C ASP A 27 -16.26 -21.20 -21.17
N GLU A 28 -15.92 -20.75 -22.37
CA GLU A 28 -15.48 -19.39 -22.64
C GLU A 28 -16.61 -18.37 -22.42
N GLU A 29 -17.88 -18.74 -22.69
CA GLU A 29 -19.02 -17.85 -22.46
C GLU A 29 -19.22 -17.55 -20.96
N LEU A 30 -18.90 -18.51 -20.09
CA LEU A 30 -18.95 -18.31 -18.64
C LEU A 30 -17.89 -17.32 -18.16
N LEU A 31 -16.69 -17.35 -18.76
CA LEU A 31 -15.62 -16.39 -18.41
C LEU A 31 -16.01 -14.97 -18.82
N GLU A 32 -16.57 -14.81 -20.02
CA GLU A 32 -17.07 -13.51 -20.51
C GLU A 32 -18.20 -12.97 -19.62
N LEU A 33 -19.12 -13.85 -19.17
CA LEU A 33 -20.19 -13.47 -18.25
C LEU A 33 -19.64 -12.99 -16.90
N VAL A 34 -18.69 -13.73 -16.32
CA VAL A 34 -18.06 -13.34 -15.05
C VAL A 34 -17.33 -12.01 -15.18
N GLU A 35 -16.62 -11.79 -16.31
CA GLU A 35 -15.99 -10.51 -16.57
C GLU A 35 -17.00 -9.36 -16.59
N LEU A 36 -18.13 -9.54 -17.29
CA LEU A 36 -19.21 -8.56 -17.36
C LEU A 36 -19.79 -8.25 -15.98
N GLU A 37 -20.11 -9.27 -15.18
CA GLU A 37 -20.62 -9.09 -13.81
C GLU A 37 -19.64 -8.31 -12.91
N VAL A 38 -18.33 -8.60 -13.02
CA VAL A 38 -17.31 -7.89 -12.23
C VAL A 38 -17.13 -6.45 -12.72
N ARG A 39 -17.23 -6.18 -14.04
CA ARG A 39 -17.19 -4.82 -14.60
C ARG A 39 -18.38 -3.99 -14.12
N GLU A 40 -19.58 -4.56 -14.10
CA GLU A 40 -20.77 -3.92 -13.56
C GLU A 40 -20.59 -3.62 -12.06
N LEU A 41 -20.09 -4.59 -11.30
CA LEU A 41 -19.83 -4.41 -9.87
C LEU A 41 -18.82 -3.29 -9.59
N LEU A 42 -17.73 -3.22 -10.36
CA LEU A 42 -16.75 -2.14 -10.25
C LEU A 42 -17.38 -0.77 -10.59
N SER A 43 -18.22 -0.74 -11.62
CA SER A 43 -18.92 0.48 -12.03
C SER A 43 -19.91 0.97 -10.97
N GLN A 44 -20.58 0.06 -10.25
CA GLN A 44 -21.46 0.40 -9.12
C GLN A 44 -20.72 1.10 -7.96
N TYR A 45 -19.42 0.87 -7.81
CA TYR A 45 -18.58 1.50 -6.78
C TYR A 45 -17.68 2.62 -7.34
N ASP A 46 -18.12 3.28 -8.42
CA ASP A 46 -17.44 4.42 -9.06
C ASP A 46 -16.00 4.12 -9.51
N PHE A 47 -15.71 2.88 -9.88
CA PHE A 47 -14.51 2.53 -10.64
C PHE A 47 -14.84 2.49 -12.14
N PRO A 48 -13.89 2.83 -13.03
CA PRO A 48 -14.14 2.86 -14.46
C PRO A 48 -14.14 1.43 -15.04
N GLY A 49 -15.19 0.65 -14.78
CA GLY A 49 -15.30 -0.78 -15.11
C GLY A 49 -14.91 -1.12 -16.56
N GLU A 50 -15.31 -0.29 -17.53
CA GLU A 50 -14.98 -0.45 -18.97
C GLU A 50 -13.50 -0.24 -19.30
N LYS A 51 -12.76 0.54 -18.50
CA LYS A 51 -11.35 0.86 -18.75
C LYS A 51 -10.39 -0.02 -17.97
N ILE A 52 -10.87 -0.70 -16.94
CA ILE A 52 -10.04 -1.55 -16.09
C ILE A 52 -9.54 -2.74 -16.92
N PRO A 53 -8.24 -3.03 -16.93
CA PRO A 53 -7.70 -4.22 -17.55
C PRO A 53 -8.15 -5.47 -16.79
N PHE A 54 -8.56 -6.48 -17.55
CA PHE A 54 -8.87 -7.82 -17.05
C PHE A 54 -7.88 -8.80 -17.68
N VAL A 55 -7.36 -9.69 -16.86
CA VAL A 55 -6.51 -10.79 -17.30
C VAL A 55 -7.04 -12.07 -16.68
N SER A 56 -7.39 -13.04 -17.51
CA SER A 56 -7.82 -14.37 -17.06
C SER A 56 -6.64 -15.34 -17.08
N GLY A 57 -6.54 -16.19 -16.06
CA GLY A 57 -5.48 -17.19 -15.99
C GLY A 57 -5.58 -18.12 -14.79
N SER A 58 -4.53 -18.93 -14.59
CA SER A 58 -4.38 -19.83 -13.45
C SER A 58 -3.11 -19.51 -12.68
N ALA A 59 -3.26 -18.88 -11.53
CA ALA A 59 -2.12 -18.60 -10.64
C ALA A 59 -1.47 -19.89 -10.13
N LEU A 60 -2.25 -20.97 -9.96
CA LEU A 60 -1.74 -22.26 -9.49
C LEU A 60 -0.84 -22.91 -10.55
N LEU A 61 -1.32 -23.04 -11.80
CA LEU A 61 -0.54 -23.68 -12.86
C LEU A 61 0.69 -22.85 -13.21
N ALA A 62 0.59 -21.52 -13.24
CA ALA A 62 1.74 -20.64 -13.42
C ALA A 62 2.81 -20.88 -12.32
N LEU A 63 2.39 -20.95 -11.05
CA LEU A 63 3.30 -21.20 -9.93
C LEU A 63 3.95 -22.57 -10.01
N GLU A 64 3.21 -23.62 -10.36
CA GLU A 64 3.76 -24.96 -10.53
C GLU A 64 4.84 -25.01 -11.63
N LYS A 65 4.64 -24.27 -12.71
CA LYS A 65 5.59 -24.19 -13.83
C LYS A 65 6.86 -23.47 -13.43
N VAL A 66 6.75 -22.29 -12.82
CA VAL A 66 7.91 -21.53 -12.31
C VAL A 66 8.65 -22.32 -11.22
N THR A 67 7.94 -23.09 -10.38
CA THR A 67 8.59 -23.92 -9.36
C THR A 67 9.40 -25.06 -9.98
N LYS A 68 8.90 -25.67 -11.06
CA LYS A 68 9.60 -26.75 -11.79
C LYS A 68 10.75 -26.23 -12.64
N ASN A 69 10.59 -25.04 -13.23
CA ASN A 69 11.60 -24.35 -14.02
C ASN A 69 11.65 -22.85 -13.64
N PRO A 70 12.50 -22.46 -12.68
CA PRO A 70 12.60 -21.06 -12.25
C PRO A 70 13.13 -20.09 -13.31
N GLU A 71 13.75 -20.61 -14.38
CA GLU A 71 14.30 -19.81 -15.48
C GLU A 71 13.33 -19.72 -16.68
N ILE A 72 12.09 -20.19 -16.52
CA ILE A 72 11.05 -20.12 -17.55
C ILE A 72 10.86 -18.68 -18.03
N GLN A 73 10.87 -18.51 -19.35
CA GLN A 73 10.76 -17.19 -19.98
C GLN A 73 9.34 -16.93 -20.50
N ASN A 74 9.03 -15.65 -20.70
CA ASN A 74 7.80 -15.23 -21.37
C ASN A 74 7.76 -15.83 -22.79
N GLY A 75 6.64 -16.46 -23.14
CA GLY A 75 6.41 -17.21 -24.38
C GLY A 75 6.64 -18.72 -24.29
N GLU A 76 7.09 -19.24 -23.13
CA GLU A 76 7.38 -20.68 -22.95
C GLU A 76 6.21 -21.47 -22.34
N ASP A 77 5.27 -20.82 -21.64
CA ASP A 77 4.10 -21.46 -21.05
C ASP A 77 2.92 -20.47 -20.95
N GLU A 78 1.75 -20.92 -21.38
CA GLU A 78 0.55 -20.09 -21.44
C GLU A 78 0.16 -19.45 -20.10
N TRP A 79 0.34 -20.16 -18.97
CA TRP A 79 -0.07 -19.68 -17.67
C TRP A 79 0.91 -18.67 -17.10
N VAL A 80 2.21 -18.89 -17.36
CA VAL A 80 3.26 -17.91 -17.03
C VAL A 80 3.06 -16.63 -17.84
N ASP A 81 2.71 -16.76 -19.12
CA ASP A 81 2.43 -15.61 -20.00
C ASP A 81 1.22 -14.81 -19.50
N LYS A 82 0.18 -15.44 -18.96
CA LYS A 82 -0.93 -14.71 -18.32
C LYS A 82 -0.48 -13.87 -17.11
N ILE A 83 0.49 -14.34 -16.34
CA ILE A 83 1.07 -13.54 -15.24
C ILE A 83 1.90 -12.37 -15.78
N HIS A 84 2.66 -12.58 -16.86
CA HIS A 84 3.35 -11.48 -17.53
C HIS A 84 2.38 -10.42 -18.08
N ASN A 85 1.28 -10.85 -18.70
CA ASN A 85 0.23 -9.95 -19.18
C ASN A 85 -0.42 -9.17 -18.03
N LEU A 86 -0.61 -9.81 -16.86
CA LEU A 86 -1.09 -9.11 -15.65
C LEU A 86 -0.10 -8.04 -15.20
N MET A 87 1.19 -8.34 -15.18
CA MET A 87 2.23 -7.37 -14.82
C MET A 87 2.32 -6.22 -15.83
N GLU A 88 2.21 -6.51 -17.12
CA GLU A 88 2.16 -5.49 -18.17
C GLU A 88 0.91 -4.60 -18.04
N ALA A 89 -0.24 -5.18 -17.71
CA ALA A 89 -1.45 -4.42 -17.43
C ALA A 89 -1.27 -3.50 -16.20
N ILE A 90 -0.61 -3.97 -15.15
CA ILE A 90 -0.27 -3.14 -13.98
C ILE A 90 0.64 -1.98 -14.37
N ASP A 91 1.73 -2.26 -15.09
CA ASP A 91 2.72 -1.25 -15.49
C ASP A 91 2.12 -0.17 -16.39
N ASN A 92 1.22 -0.54 -17.30
CA ASN A 92 0.60 0.37 -18.25
C ASN A 92 -0.61 1.14 -17.67
N TYR A 93 -1.38 0.51 -16.78
CA TYR A 93 -2.64 1.08 -16.29
C TYR A 93 -2.50 1.83 -14.98
N ILE A 94 -1.64 1.38 -14.07
CA ILE A 94 -1.45 2.03 -12.77
C ILE A 94 -0.35 3.09 -12.92
N PRO A 95 -0.69 4.38 -12.98
CA PRO A 95 0.31 5.42 -13.10
C PRO A 95 1.23 5.39 -11.88
N THR A 96 2.52 5.65 -12.10
CA THR A 96 3.43 5.89 -10.99
C THR A 96 2.88 7.03 -10.15
N PRO A 97 2.57 6.80 -8.86
CA PRO A 97 1.96 7.83 -8.05
C PRO A 97 2.92 9.01 -7.93
N LYS A 98 2.40 10.22 -8.12
CA LYS A 98 3.18 11.43 -7.88
C LYS A 98 3.51 11.47 -6.39
N ARG A 99 4.77 11.19 -6.06
CA ARG A 99 5.26 11.27 -4.68
C ARG A 99 5.11 12.72 -4.21
N ASP A 100 4.41 12.92 -3.10
CA ASP A 100 4.06 14.25 -2.59
C ASP A 100 5.24 14.84 -1.79
N ILE A 101 6.40 14.91 -2.43
CA ILE A 101 7.69 15.25 -1.81
C ILE A 101 7.81 16.73 -1.42
N GLU A 102 7.00 17.60 -2.03
CA GLU A 102 6.98 19.04 -1.74
C GLU A 102 6.13 19.40 -0.52
N LYS A 103 5.32 18.46 -0.01
CA LYS A 103 4.52 18.67 1.19
C LYS A 103 5.33 18.49 2.46
N THR A 104 4.75 18.93 3.58
CA THR A 104 5.33 18.72 4.90
C THR A 104 5.39 17.23 5.25
N PHE A 105 6.50 16.82 5.86
CA PHE A 105 6.74 15.42 6.23
C PHE A 105 5.63 14.86 7.11
N LEU A 106 5.12 13.68 6.76
CA LEU A 106 4.20 12.89 7.55
C LEU A 106 4.45 11.39 7.30
N MET A 107 4.59 10.62 8.38
CA MET A 107 4.70 9.16 8.36
C MET A 107 3.80 8.57 9.43
N ALA A 108 2.93 7.63 9.07
CA ALA A 108 2.15 6.88 10.04
C ALA A 108 3.03 5.82 10.73
N VAL A 109 2.92 5.68 12.05
CA VAL A 109 3.64 4.66 12.80
C VAL A 109 2.87 3.34 12.72
N GLU A 110 3.47 2.35 12.07
CA GLU A 110 2.92 1.00 11.92
C GLU A 110 3.41 0.07 13.03
N ASP A 111 4.69 0.14 13.38
CA ASP A 111 5.28 -0.65 14.46
C ASP A 111 6.47 0.09 15.12
N VAL A 112 6.85 -0.37 16.31
CA VAL A 112 7.90 0.23 17.15
C VAL A 112 8.82 -0.84 17.73
N PHE A 113 10.10 -0.73 17.40
CA PHE A 113 11.17 -1.59 17.87
C PHE A 113 12.10 -0.84 18.81
N SER A 114 12.68 -1.56 19.78
CA SER A 114 13.79 -1.05 20.58
C SER A 114 15.03 -1.87 20.23
N ILE A 115 16.02 -1.21 19.65
CA ILE A 115 17.29 -1.84 19.27
C ILE A 115 18.30 -1.55 20.38
N THR A 116 18.75 -2.60 21.05
CA THR A 116 19.74 -2.51 22.12
C THR A 116 20.98 -1.75 21.63
N GLY A 117 21.34 -0.68 22.34
CA GLY A 117 22.50 0.15 22.02
C GLY A 117 22.30 1.17 20.88
N ARG A 118 21.18 1.16 20.15
CA ARG A 118 20.87 2.18 19.14
C ARG A 118 19.72 3.11 19.55
N GLY A 119 18.67 2.56 20.15
CA GLY A 119 17.48 3.33 20.57
C GLY A 119 16.17 2.79 19.99
N THR A 120 15.15 3.64 19.99
CA THR A 120 13.81 3.31 19.50
C THR A 120 13.69 3.59 18.01
N VAL A 121 13.19 2.61 17.26
CA VAL A 121 12.91 2.71 15.82
C VAL A 121 11.42 2.63 15.61
N ALA A 122 10.87 3.62 14.92
CA ALA A 122 9.50 3.61 14.42
C ALA A 122 9.49 3.24 12.94
N THR A 123 8.66 2.28 12.54
CA THR A 123 8.53 1.86 11.14
C THR A 123 7.21 2.31 10.54
N GLY A 124 7.22 2.64 9.26
CA GLY A 124 6.02 2.88 8.47
C GLY A 124 6.32 3.42 7.09
N ARG A 125 5.26 3.64 6.31
CA ARG A 125 5.34 4.32 5.02
C ARG A 125 5.33 5.84 5.22
N ILE A 126 6.27 6.55 4.58
CA ILE A 126 6.19 8.01 4.48
C ILE A 126 5.00 8.34 3.57
N GLU A 127 4.01 9.04 4.11
CA GLU A 127 2.81 9.45 3.36
C GLU A 127 3.10 10.63 2.45
N ARG A 128 3.88 11.60 2.95
CA ARG A 128 4.24 12.81 2.21
C ARG A 128 5.53 13.46 2.75
N GLY A 129 6.12 14.31 1.91
CA GLY A 129 7.34 15.06 2.22
C GLY A 129 8.63 14.25 2.10
N ILE A 130 9.71 14.90 2.51
CA ILE A 130 11.07 14.35 2.58
C ILE A 130 11.58 14.55 4.00
N ILE A 131 12.40 13.61 4.47
CA ILE A 131 13.06 13.70 5.77
C ILE A 131 14.51 13.26 5.67
N LYS A 132 15.39 13.85 6.49
CA LYS A 132 16.82 13.57 6.52
C LYS A 132 17.29 13.22 7.92
N VAL A 133 18.41 12.51 7.99
CA VAL A 133 19.10 12.28 9.27
C VAL A 133 19.51 13.65 9.85
N GLY A 134 19.17 13.88 11.11
CA GLY A 134 19.39 15.14 11.82
C GLY A 134 18.17 16.07 11.87
N ASP A 135 17.11 15.79 11.11
CA ASP A 135 15.90 16.61 11.16
C ASP A 135 15.17 16.46 12.50
N THR A 136 14.53 17.55 12.93
CA THR A 136 13.64 17.57 14.09
C THR A 136 12.21 17.29 13.64
N ILE A 137 11.54 16.37 14.34
CA ILE A 137 10.15 15.96 14.07
C ILE A 137 9.34 15.93 15.37
N GLU A 138 8.03 15.88 15.22
CA GLU A 138 7.07 15.68 16.30
C GLU A 138 6.42 14.31 16.22
N ILE A 139 6.28 13.66 17.37
CA ILE A 139 5.44 12.47 17.55
C ILE A 139 4.07 12.98 18.00
N VAL A 140 3.03 12.75 17.18
CA VAL A 140 1.70 13.35 17.37
C VAL A 140 0.62 12.25 17.46
N GLY A 141 -0.36 12.48 18.34
CA GLY A 141 -1.55 11.62 18.49
C GLY A 141 -1.47 10.69 19.69
N LEU A 142 -2.62 10.27 20.24
CA LEU A 142 -2.80 9.37 21.39
C LEU A 142 -2.24 9.86 22.75
N LYS A 143 -1.06 10.48 22.76
CA LYS A 143 -0.36 11.04 23.93
C LYS A 143 0.01 12.51 23.67
N GLU A 144 0.66 13.13 24.64
CA GLU A 144 1.19 14.50 24.48
C GLU A 144 2.22 14.55 23.35
N THR A 145 2.12 15.59 22.52
CA THR A 145 3.06 15.81 21.42
C THR A 145 4.46 16.05 21.95
N LYS A 146 5.44 15.30 21.42
CA LYS A 146 6.84 15.40 21.83
C LYS A 146 7.74 15.59 20.61
N SER A 147 8.67 16.53 20.69
CA SER A 147 9.69 16.71 19.66
C SER A 147 10.87 15.77 19.88
N THR A 148 11.44 15.26 18.79
CA THR A 148 12.66 14.45 18.79
C THR A 148 13.47 14.73 17.53
N THR A 149 14.70 14.21 17.49
CA THR A 149 15.60 14.32 16.34
C THR A 149 15.86 12.95 15.76
N ILE A 150 15.86 12.88 14.43
CA ILE A 150 16.17 11.66 13.70
C ILE A 150 17.67 11.42 13.73
N THR A 151 18.07 10.23 14.17
CA THR A 151 19.48 9.82 14.24
C THR A 151 19.86 8.77 13.21
N GLY A 152 18.89 8.22 12.47
CA GLY A 152 19.14 7.27 11.41
C GLY A 152 17.87 6.92 10.64
N LEU A 153 18.04 6.58 9.36
CA LEU A 153 17.00 6.09 8.47
C LEU A 153 17.48 4.76 7.89
N GLU A 154 16.63 3.73 7.89
CA GLU A 154 16.95 2.42 7.31
C GLU A 154 15.77 1.88 6.49
N MET A 155 16.08 1.27 5.34
CA MET A 155 15.14 0.53 4.49
C MET A 155 15.76 -0.84 4.17
N PHE A 156 15.12 -1.94 4.55
CA PHE A 156 15.60 -3.31 4.27
C PHE A 156 17.11 -3.52 4.54
N GLN A 157 17.57 -3.22 5.76
CA GLN A 157 18.99 -3.33 6.18
C GLN A 157 19.97 -2.42 5.42
N LYS A 158 19.47 -1.44 4.66
CA LYS A 158 20.30 -0.40 4.04
C LYS A 158 20.07 0.92 4.75
N THR A 159 21.16 1.58 5.10
CA THR A 159 21.13 2.94 5.64
C THR A 159 20.81 3.94 4.54
N LEU A 160 19.98 4.93 4.86
CA LEU A 160 19.61 6.01 3.96
C LEU A 160 20.02 7.36 4.56
N ASP A 161 20.42 8.30 3.70
CA ASP A 161 20.68 9.69 4.10
C ASP A 161 19.39 10.52 4.13
N GLU A 162 18.45 10.19 3.22
CA GLU A 162 17.13 10.80 3.12
C GLU A 162 16.06 9.73 2.84
N GLY A 163 14.84 9.98 3.32
CA GLY A 163 13.65 9.21 3.02
C GLY A 163 12.59 10.11 2.40
N MET A 164 11.80 9.58 1.47
CA MET A 164 10.79 10.36 0.76
C MET A 164 9.43 9.65 0.73
N ALA A 165 8.38 10.40 0.41
CA ALA A 165 7.03 9.89 0.25
C ALA A 165 6.98 8.59 -0.59
N GLY A 166 6.32 7.57 -0.05
CA GLY A 166 6.22 6.21 -0.62
C GLY A 166 7.24 5.21 -0.08
N ASP A 167 8.30 5.65 0.60
CA ASP A 167 9.31 4.76 1.16
C ASP A 167 8.81 4.09 2.45
N ASN A 168 9.01 2.77 2.55
CA ASN A 168 8.78 1.99 3.78
C ASN A 168 10.08 1.91 4.57
N ILE A 169 10.19 2.66 5.66
CA ILE A 169 11.45 2.85 6.38
C ILE A 169 11.30 2.68 7.89
N GLY A 170 12.42 2.42 8.55
CA GLY A 170 12.60 2.59 9.99
C GLY A 170 13.31 3.91 10.29
N ILE A 171 12.74 4.71 11.18
CA ILE A 171 13.31 5.97 11.66
C ILE A 171 13.79 5.78 13.10
N LEU A 172 15.10 5.96 13.33
CA LEU A 172 15.70 5.92 14.66
C LEU A 172 15.54 7.27 15.36
N LEU A 173 14.93 7.24 16.54
CA LEU A 173 14.52 8.44 17.29
C LEU A 173 15.42 8.67 18.52
N ARG A 174 15.91 9.91 18.67
CA ARG A 174 16.75 10.29 19.82
C ARG A 174 15.92 10.47 21.09
N GLY A 175 16.32 9.76 22.15
CA GLY A 175 15.77 10.01 23.50
C GLY A 175 14.28 9.69 23.64
N VAL A 176 13.77 8.83 22.77
CA VAL A 176 12.39 8.31 22.82
C VAL A 176 12.45 6.88 23.33
N GLN A 177 11.67 6.58 24.35
CA GLN A 177 11.47 5.23 24.86
C GLN A 177 10.33 4.53 24.12
N LYS A 178 10.36 3.19 24.07
CA LYS A 178 9.33 2.40 23.37
C LYS A 178 7.90 2.65 23.88
N ASN A 179 7.71 3.02 25.14
CA ASN A 179 6.39 3.33 25.71
C ASN A 179 5.90 4.75 25.37
N GLU A 180 6.76 5.63 24.84
CA GLU A 180 6.42 7.00 24.46
C GLU A 180 5.91 7.12 23.02
N ILE A 181 6.01 6.05 22.24
CA ILE A 181 5.55 5.98 20.84
C ILE A 181 4.87 4.64 20.57
N GLU A 182 3.74 4.67 19.88
CA GLU A 182 2.97 3.46 19.58
C GLU A 182 2.28 3.54 18.22
N ARG A 183 1.83 2.38 17.74
CA ARG A 183 1.08 2.27 16.49
C ARG A 183 -0.16 3.17 16.53
N GLY A 184 -0.40 3.89 15.43
CA GLY A 184 -1.51 4.83 15.30
C GLY A 184 -1.14 6.29 15.64
N MET A 185 0.05 6.53 16.20
CA MET A 185 0.66 7.86 16.22
C MET A 185 1.24 8.20 14.84
N VAL A 186 1.60 9.46 14.62
CA VAL A 186 2.28 9.92 13.40
C VAL A 186 3.58 10.64 13.75
N LEU A 187 4.58 10.50 12.89
CA LEU A 187 5.76 11.34 12.86
C LEU A 187 5.52 12.46 11.85
N ALA A 188 5.67 13.71 12.26
CA ALA A 188 5.38 14.85 11.41
C ALA A 188 6.45 15.93 11.52
N GLN A 189 6.55 16.75 10.48
CA GLN A 189 7.30 18.00 10.59
C GLN A 189 6.68 18.87 11.71
N PRO A 190 7.49 19.57 12.53
CA PRO A 190 6.97 20.30 13.68
C PRO A 190 5.92 21.34 13.32
N ASN A 191 4.85 21.42 14.09
CA ASN A 191 3.72 22.35 13.91
C ASN A 191 2.94 22.18 12.59
N THR A 192 3.02 21.02 11.94
CA THR A 192 2.32 20.78 10.66
C THR A 192 1.06 19.94 10.80
N ILE A 193 0.85 19.31 11.95
CA ILE A 193 -0.36 18.57 12.29
C ILE A 193 -0.65 18.69 13.79
N THR A 194 -1.92 18.87 14.13
CA THR A 194 -2.40 18.90 15.52
C THR A 194 -3.38 17.77 15.75
N PRO A 195 -3.35 17.08 16.90
CA PRO A 195 -4.32 16.05 17.20
C PRO A 195 -5.68 16.68 17.53
N HIS A 196 -6.77 16.05 17.07
CA HIS A 196 -8.14 16.49 17.32
C HIS A 196 -8.96 15.34 17.92
N THR A 197 -9.94 15.68 18.77
CA THR A 197 -10.83 14.71 19.44
C THR A 197 -12.29 14.84 19.02
N GLN A 198 -12.64 15.94 18.35
CA GLN A 198 -13.98 16.23 17.84
C GLN A 198 -13.86 16.58 16.36
N PHE A 199 -14.70 15.96 15.54
CA PHE A 199 -14.78 16.19 14.11
C PHE A 199 -16.20 15.88 13.64
N GLU A 200 -16.60 16.48 12.52
CA GLU A 200 -17.80 16.10 11.78
C GLU A 200 -17.39 15.10 10.70
N ALA A 201 -18.20 14.06 10.50
CA ALA A 201 -17.96 13.05 9.47
C ALA A 201 -19.25 12.65 8.79
N GLU A 202 -19.13 12.38 7.50
CA GLU A 202 -20.15 11.68 6.72
C GLU A 202 -19.89 10.18 6.82
N VAL A 203 -20.91 9.42 7.25
CA VAL A 203 -20.79 7.99 7.51
C VAL A 203 -21.78 7.24 6.63
N TYR A 204 -21.27 6.30 5.87
CA TYR A 204 -22.08 5.33 5.13
C TYR A 204 -22.28 4.06 5.97
N ILE A 205 -23.53 3.71 6.27
CA ILE A 205 -23.88 2.53 7.05
C ILE A 205 -24.24 1.39 6.11
N LEU A 206 -23.43 0.33 6.13
CA LEU A 206 -23.66 -0.85 5.30
C LEU A 206 -24.99 -1.51 5.63
N THR A 207 -25.71 -1.92 4.59
CA THR A 207 -26.89 -2.77 4.73
C THR A 207 -26.47 -4.22 4.94
N LYS A 208 -27.40 -5.08 5.39
CA LYS A 208 -27.14 -6.52 5.55
C LYS A 208 -26.78 -7.22 4.22
N GLU A 209 -27.23 -6.64 3.12
CA GLU A 209 -27.14 -7.20 1.78
C GLU A 209 -25.85 -6.80 1.04
N GLU A 210 -25.05 -5.91 1.64
CA GLU A 210 -23.77 -5.38 1.14
C GLU A 210 -22.56 -5.99 1.84
#